data_AF-A0A060H9Q6-F1
#
_entry.id   AF-A0A060H9Q6-F1
#
_cell.length_a   1.000
_cell.length_b   1.000
_cell.length_c   1.000
_cell.angle_alpha   90.00
_cell.angle_beta   90.00
_cell.angle_gamma   90.00
#
_symmetry.space_group_name_H-M   'P 1'
#
loop_
_entity.id
_entity.type
_entity.pdbx_description
1 polymer ?
#
loop_
_entity_poly.entity_id
_entity_poly.type
_entity_poly.pdbx_seq_one_letter_code
_entity_poly.pdbx_strand_id
1 'polypeptide(L)'
;MIRSRITEFLIALGMVAVLFLVIGFVLPAQRHMSESIGTNRKATIVYDTVNSFRRFKDWNPLLLRDPKLQINLVGPESGKGARVEYSSNQKDIGSGSWEIINSVKNERVEIAIQDATRGYDKVTTFTLKPSGKNNRNIEITQDYNVKYGFNLFGRYAGLYVSRNVGEHLKVGLLRLSNILASVPNVDYRAEMDGNLTVTNLRIVDVPAENLLVVNAGNIDRQNDTIKKSIKDNQEWIKRVMDANGLEPSAPIRIVTTDFAQQKYAFDVVQPVRKKVDSKPGETKSKTDSKEKKPQKNVVDKDKVVHAATVSADGTLKVAISAGAPVKYVHTKPRRAASASYTGHMAGLDAARNALRAWAVTSGYEVIDRPYESWKGGVDKAFTQEGSYDLYWAVK
;
A
#
# COMPACT_ATOMS: atom_id res chain seq x y z
N MET A 1 20.87 -72.97 -13.79
CA MET A 1 20.27 -72.19 -12.68
C MET A 1 20.29 -70.68 -12.94
N ILE A 2 21.40 -70.07 -13.36
CA ILE A 2 21.52 -68.61 -13.58
C ILE A 2 20.62 -68.05 -14.72
N ARG A 3 20.48 -68.78 -15.85
CA ARG A 3 19.64 -68.33 -16.99
C ARG A 3 18.14 -68.20 -16.67
N SER A 4 17.59 -69.09 -15.83
CA SER A 4 16.17 -69.04 -15.38
C SER A 4 15.89 -67.81 -14.52
N ARG A 5 16.84 -67.44 -13.65
CA ARG A 5 16.72 -66.27 -12.76
C ARG A 5 16.72 -64.95 -13.52
N ILE A 6 17.46 -64.86 -14.62
CA ILE A 6 17.49 -63.66 -15.48
C ILE A 6 16.17 -63.50 -16.23
N THR A 7 15.60 -64.58 -16.77
CA THR A 7 14.30 -64.53 -17.46
C THR A 7 13.15 -64.20 -16.51
N GLU A 8 13.13 -64.79 -15.31
CA GLU A 8 12.17 -64.45 -14.24
C GLU A 8 12.25 -62.96 -13.86
N PHE A 9 13.47 -62.43 -13.69
CA PHE A 9 13.70 -61.02 -13.38
C PHE A 9 13.22 -60.08 -14.51
N LEU A 10 13.50 -60.42 -15.77
CA LEU A 10 13.06 -59.61 -16.92
C LEU A 10 11.54 -59.61 -17.09
N ILE A 11 10.87 -60.75 -16.86
CA ILE A 11 9.40 -60.84 -16.87
C ILE A 11 8.81 -60.00 -15.74
N ALA A 12 9.35 -60.11 -14.53
CA ALA A 12 8.91 -59.30 -13.39
C ALA A 12 9.09 -57.80 -13.67
N LEU A 13 10.25 -57.39 -14.19
CA LEU A 13 10.53 -56.01 -14.57
C LEU A 13 9.56 -55.50 -15.66
N GLY A 14 9.28 -56.34 -16.67
CA GLY A 14 8.30 -56.03 -17.71
C GLY A 14 6.88 -55.85 -17.14
N MET A 15 6.47 -56.71 -16.22
CA MET A 15 5.16 -56.61 -15.56
C MET A 15 5.05 -55.35 -14.71
N VAL A 16 6.11 -54.99 -13.96
CA VAL A 16 6.16 -53.73 -13.21
C VAL A 16 6.11 -52.52 -14.14
N ALA A 17 6.83 -52.55 -15.28
CA ALA A 17 6.78 -51.49 -16.28
C ALA A 17 5.37 -51.31 -16.88
N VAL A 18 4.71 -52.41 -17.27
CA VAL A 18 3.32 -52.37 -17.77
C VAL A 18 2.38 -51.83 -16.69
N LEU A 19 2.50 -52.30 -15.45
CA LEU A 19 1.68 -51.82 -14.34
C LEU A 19 1.90 -50.32 -14.07
N PHE A 20 3.15 -49.87 -14.09
CA PHE A 20 3.50 -48.46 -13.93
C PHE A 20 2.85 -47.58 -15.01
N LEU A 21 2.86 -48.03 -16.27
CA LEU A 21 2.21 -47.34 -17.38
C LEU A 21 0.69 -47.29 -17.18
N VAL A 22 0.05 -48.43 -16.92
CA VAL A 22 -1.41 -48.53 -16.71
C VAL A 22 -1.85 -47.58 -15.59
N ILE A 23 -1.23 -47.65 -14.41
CA ILE A 23 -1.54 -46.77 -13.29
C ILE A 23 -1.29 -45.31 -13.67
N GLY A 24 -0.18 -45.01 -14.34
CA GLY A 24 0.16 -43.66 -14.78
C GLY A 24 -0.91 -43.04 -15.70
N PHE A 25 -1.50 -43.83 -16.60
CA PHE A 25 -2.59 -43.38 -17.48
C PHE A 25 -3.92 -43.22 -16.77
N VAL A 26 -4.20 -44.04 -15.74
CA VAL A 26 -5.40 -43.92 -14.89
C VAL A 26 -5.32 -42.68 -13.99
N LEU A 27 -4.13 -42.25 -13.57
CA LEU A 27 -3.97 -41.05 -12.76
C LEU A 27 -4.43 -39.78 -13.50
N PRO A 28 -5.03 -38.80 -12.79
CA PRO A 28 -5.53 -37.57 -13.40
C PRO A 28 -4.46 -36.78 -14.15
N ALA A 29 -4.81 -36.29 -15.35
CA ALA A 29 -3.95 -35.44 -16.16
C ALA A 29 -3.84 -33.99 -15.64
N GLN A 30 -4.69 -33.62 -14.68
CA GLN A 30 -4.69 -32.32 -14.01
C GLN A 30 -5.07 -32.48 -12.54
N ARG A 31 -4.67 -31.53 -11.70
CA ARG A 31 -5.03 -31.49 -10.28
C ARG A 31 -5.57 -30.11 -9.93
N HIS A 32 -6.57 -30.11 -9.05
CA HIS A 32 -7.21 -28.93 -8.51
C HIS A 32 -7.29 -29.04 -6.98
N MET A 33 -6.89 -27.98 -6.29
CA MET A 33 -6.83 -27.87 -4.84
C MET A 33 -7.48 -26.54 -4.48
N SER A 34 -8.25 -26.52 -3.40
CA SER A 34 -8.97 -25.35 -2.93
C SER A 34 -8.95 -25.31 -1.42
N GLU A 35 -8.60 -24.17 -0.86
CA GLU A 35 -8.67 -23.90 0.57
C GLU A 35 -9.40 -22.57 0.78
N SER A 36 -10.10 -22.43 1.90
CA SER A 36 -10.78 -21.16 2.22
C SER A 36 -10.58 -20.73 3.67
N ILE A 37 -10.70 -19.42 3.89
CA ILE A 37 -10.69 -18.81 5.21
C ILE A 37 -11.62 -17.60 5.26
N GLY A 38 -12.30 -17.40 6.39
CA GLY A 38 -13.11 -16.22 6.64
C GLY A 38 -12.32 -15.06 7.25
N THR A 39 -12.68 -13.83 6.92
CA THR A 39 -12.18 -12.61 7.56
C THR A 39 -13.30 -11.59 7.78
N ASN A 40 -13.17 -10.76 8.81
CA ASN A 40 -14.08 -9.65 9.09
C ASN A 40 -13.64 -8.33 8.41
N ARG A 41 -12.58 -8.36 7.61
CA ARG A 41 -12.08 -7.18 6.87
C ARG A 41 -12.88 -6.94 5.60
N LYS A 42 -13.00 -5.66 5.21
CA LYS A 42 -13.69 -5.23 4.00
C LYS A 42 -13.11 -5.88 2.74
N ALA A 43 -13.97 -6.16 1.75
CA ALA A 43 -13.56 -6.72 0.46
C ALA A 43 -12.45 -5.90 -0.21
N THR A 44 -12.52 -4.57 -0.14
CA THR A 44 -11.48 -3.65 -0.64
C THR A 44 -10.10 -3.96 -0.07
N ILE A 45 -10.01 -4.21 1.24
CA ILE A 45 -8.74 -4.51 1.93
C ILE A 45 -8.19 -5.86 1.46
N VAL A 46 -9.07 -6.88 1.42
CA VAL A 46 -8.68 -8.23 1.02
C VAL A 46 -8.21 -8.26 -0.43
N TYR A 47 -9.01 -7.67 -1.32
CA TYR A 47 -8.72 -7.59 -2.75
C TYR A 47 -7.40 -6.88 -3.02
N ASP A 48 -7.18 -5.69 -2.47
CA ASP A 48 -5.93 -4.96 -2.70
C ASP A 48 -4.70 -5.70 -2.16
N THR A 49 -4.87 -6.47 -1.07
CA THR A 49 -3.77 -7.26 -0.49
C THR A 49 -3.34 -8.39 -1.45
N VAL A 50 -4.29 -9.13 -2.05
CA VAL A 50 -3.98 -10.25 -2.96
C VAL A 50 -3.72 -9.80 -4.40
N ASN A 51 -4.19 -8.60 -4.77
CA ASN A 51 -3.96 -7.99 -6.07
C ASN A 51 -2.58 -7.26 -6.16
N SER A 52 -1.70 -7.44 -5.18
CA SER A 52 -0.33 -6.90 -5.17
C SER A 52 0.63 -7.91 -4.52
N PHE A 53 1.88 -7.92 -4.99
CA PHE A 53 2.92 -8.75 -4.41
C PHE A 53 3.79 -8.06 -3.35
N ARG A 54 3.51 -6.80 -2.99
CA ARG A 54 4.27 -6.09 -1.95
C ARG A 54 4.33 -6.83 -0.62
N ARG A 55 3.22 -7.48 -0.27
CA ARG A 55 3.08 -8.26 0.96
C ARG A 55 3.30 -9.75 0.75
N PHE A 56 3.82 -10.16 -0.41
CA PHE A 56 4.04 -11.58 -0.74
C PHE A 56 4.85 -12.29 0.35
N LYS A 57 5.91 -11.64 0.84
CA LYS A 57 6.78 -12.16 1.91
C LYS A 57 6.06 -12.38 3.25
N ASP A 58 4.98 -11.64 3.49
CA ASP A 58 4.27 -11.66 4.76
C ASP A 58 3.35 -12.89 4.81
N TRP A 59 2.60 -13.15 3.73
CA TRP A 59 1.59 -14.21 3.70
C TRP A 59 2.06 -15.51 3.05
N ASN A 60 2.96 -15.46 2.06
CA ASN A 60 3.40 -16.66 1.36
C ASN A 60 4.39 -17.49 2.22
N PRO A 61 4.24 -18.82 2.31
CA PRO A 61 5.05 -19.64 3.19
C PRO A 61 6.52 -19.83 2.74
N LEU A 62 6.92 -19.38 1.54
CA LEU A 62 8.28 -19.60 1.04
C LEU A 62 9.37 -19.07 1.99
N LEU A 63 9.17 -17.90 2.62
CA LEU A 63 10.15 -17.34 3.57
C LEU A 63 10.27 -18.12 4.88
N LEU A 64 9.24 -18.90 5.26
CA LEU A 64 9.35 -19.78 6.42
C LEU A 64 10.32 -20.93 6.16
N ARG A 65 10.45 -21.35 4.90
CA ARG A 65 11.35 -22.41 4.46
C ARG A 65 12.76 -21.88 4.19
N ASP A 66 12.87 -20.70 3.58
CA ASP A 66 14.13 -20.00 3.37
C ASP A 66 14.09 -18.53 3.81
N PRO A 67 14.62 -18.21 5.00
CA PRO A 67 14.77 -16.82 5.46
C PRO A 67 15.68 -15.94 4.58
N LYS A 68 16.51 -16.55 3.72
CA LYS A 68 17.43 -15.83 2.80
C LYS A 68 16.88 -15.70 1.38
N LEU A 69 15.61 -16.07 1.15
CA LEU A 69 14.95 -15.97 -0.14
C LEU A 69 15.08 -14.56 -0.72
N GLN A 70 15.56 -14.47 -1.95
CA GLN A 70 15.61 -13.20 -2.68
C GLN A 70 14.28 -12.98 -3.39
N ILE A 71 13.73 -11.78 -3.27
CA ILE A 71 12.46 -11.37 -3.91
C ILE A 71 12.71 -10.12 -4.74
N ASN A 72 12.22 -10.13 -5.98
CA ASN A 72 12.19 -8.98 -6.86
C ASN A 72 10.74 -8.73 -7.33
N LEU A 73 10.30 -7.47 -7.30
CA LEU A 73 8.98 -7.07 -7.78
C LEU A 73 9.14 -6.39 -9.15
N VAL A 74 8.34 -6.82 -10.13
CA VAL A 74 8.44 -6.38 -11.53
C VAL A 74 7.05 -5.97 -12.03
N GLY A 75 7.02 -4.98 -12.92
CA GLY A 75 5.78 -4.49 -13.52
C GLY A 75 5.02 -3.49 -12.64
N PRO A 76 3.71 -3.30 -12.87
CA PRO A 76 2.89 -2.39 -12.06
C PRO A 76 2.82 -2.88 -10.61
N GLU A 77 2.51 -1.95 -9.70
CA GLU A 77 2.46 -2.26 -8.27
C GLU A 77 1.33 -3.23 -7.86
N SER A 78 0.28 -3.32 -8.68
CA SER A 78 -0.89 -4.15 -8.47
C SER A 78 -1.64 -4.41 -9.77
N GLY A 79 -2.48 -5.44 -9.82
CA GLY A 79 -3.28 -5.78 -10.98
C GLY A 79 -2.51 -6.52 -12.07
N LYS A 80 -3.14 -6.64 -13.24
CA LYS A 80 -2.59 -7.41 -14.38
C LYS A 80 -1.18 -6.95 -14.76
N GLY A 81 -0.27 -7.92 -14.89
CA GLY A 81 1.14 -7.73 -15.21
C GLY A 81 2.03 -7.47 -13.99
N ALA A 82 1.47 -7.21 -12.80
CA ALA A 82 2.26 -7.18 -11.58
C ALA A 82 2.84 -8.57 -11.34
N ARG A 83 4.13 -8.63 -11.01
CA ARG A 83 4.90 -9.87 -10.96
C ARG A 83 5.86 -9.88 -9.77
N VAL A 84 6.00 -11.04 -9.13
CA VAL A 84 7.05 -11.31 -8.15
C VAL A 84 7.92 -12.45 -8.65
N GLU A 85 9.22 -12.24 -8.57
CA GLU A 85 10.23 -13.24 -8.88
C GLU A 85 10.97 -13.58 -7.60
N TYR A 86 11.24 -14.87 -7.40
CA TYR A 86 11.96 -15.34 -6.23
C TYR A 86 13.09 -16.28 -6.63
N SER A 87 14.14 -16.29 -5.81
CA SER A 87 15.28 -17.19 -5.98
C SER A 87 15.83 -17.63 -4.63
N SER A 88 16.02 -18.95 -4.48
CA SER A 88 16.58 -19.60 -3.31
C SER A 88 17.75 -20.51 -3.72
N ASN A 89 18.74 -20.60 -2.84
CA ASN A 89 19.81 -21.61 -2.95
C ASN A 89 19.37 -22.98 -2.43
N GLN A 90 18.20 -23.09 -1.77
CA GLN A 90 17.63 -24.36 -1.34
C GLN A 90 17.01 -25.07 -2.55
N LYS A 91 17.48 -26.29 -2.84
CA LYS A 91 17.10 -27.05 -4.05
C LYS A 91 15.60 -27.36 -4.14
N ASP A 92 14.94 -27.47 -3.00
CA ASP A 92 13.51 -27.78 -2.86
C ASP A 92 12.59 -26.55 -3.02
N ILE A 93 13.16 -25.35 -3.09
CA ILE A 93 12.46 -24.09 -3.41
C ILE A 93 12.86 -23.62 -4.81
N GLY A 94 14.17 -23.53 -5.08
CA GLY A 94 14.71 -23.06 -6.34
C GLY A 94 14.29 -21.63 -6.68
N SER A 95 14.04 -21.38 -7.96
CA SER A 95 13.62 -20.08 -8.47
C SER A 95 12.29 -20.19 -9.21
N GLY A 96 11.52 -19.11 -9.19
CA GLY A 96 10.23 -19.04 -9.87
C GLY A 96 9.63 -17.65 -9.84
N SER A 97 8.43 -17.53 -10.38
CA SER A 97 7.71 -16.26 -10.50
C SER A 97 6.21 -16.44 -10.44
N TRP A 98 5.53 -15.45 -9.88
CA TRP A 98 4.08 -15.35 -9.85
C TRP A 98 3.69 -14.05 -10.55
N GLU A 99 2.73 -14.11 -11.47
CA GLU A 99 2.28 -12.95 -12.25
C GLU A 99 0.77 -12.87 -12.26
N ILE A 100 0.22 -11.71 -11.89
CA ILE A 100 -1.22 -11.48 -11.96
C ILE A 100 -1.61 -11.36 -13.43
N ILE A 101 -2.43 -12.28 -13.91
CA ILE A 101 -2.87 -12.33 -15.32
C ILE A 101 -4.26 -11.71 -15.50
N ASN A 102 -5.05 -11.63 -14.43
CA ASN A 102 -6.41 -11.10 -14.44
C ASN A 102 -6.86 -10.66 -13.04
N SER A 103 -7.66 -9.60 -12.96
CA SER A 103 -8.23 -9.11 -11.72
C SER A 103 -9.64 -8.56 -11.95
N VAL A 104 -10.60 -8.98 -11.13
CA VAL A 104 -11.96 -8.44 -11.06
C VAL A 104 -12.12 -7.81 -9.68
N LYS A 105 -12.36 -6.50 -9.66
CA LYS A 105 -12.39 -5.69 -8.43
C LYS A 105 -13.28 -6.31 -7.36
N ASN A 106 -12.74 -6.52 -6.17
CA ASN A 106 -13.43 -7.07 -4.99
C ASN A 106 -14.01 -8.49 -5.15
N GLU A 107 -13.68 -9.21 -6.24
CA GLU A 107 -14.25 -10.52 -6.53
C GLU A 107 -13.17 -11.58 -6.80
N ARG A 108 -12.16 -11.26 -7.62
CA ARG A 108 -11.27 -12.30 -8.15
C ARG A 108 -9.89 -11.79 -8.53
N VAL A 109 -8.84 -12.58 -8.29
CA VAL A 109 -7.48 -12.35 -8.79
C VAL A 109 -6.91 -13.68 -9.29
N GLU A 110 -6.45 -13.73 -10.54
CA GLU A 110 -5.79 -14.90 -11.12
C GLU A 110 -4.30 -14.63 -11.29
N ILE A 111 -3.50 -15.62 -10.89
CA ILE A 111 -2.05 -15.53 -10.87
C ILE A 111 -1.48 -16.75 -11.57
N ALA A 112 -0.70 -16.53 -12.64
CA ALA A 112 0.09 -17.57 -13.27
C ALA A 112 1.38 -17.82 -12.47
N ILE A 113 1.77 -19.07 -12.34
CA ILE A 113 2.97 -19.50 -11.62
C ILE A 113 3.92 -20.18 -12.60
N GLN A 114 5.19 -19.76 -12.59
CA GLN A 114 6.27 -20.43 -13.30
C GLN A 114 7.35 -20.81 -12.29
N ASP A 115 7.65 -22.10 -12.19
CA ASP A 115 8.69 -22.64 -11.32
C ASP A 115 9.14 -24.02 -11.85
N ALA A 116 10.17 -24.59 -11.23
CA ALA A 116 10.75 -25.87 -11.61
C ALA A 116 9.92 -27.10 -11.17
N THR A 117 8.81 -26.91 -10.43
CA THR A 117 7.99 -28.06 -9.98
C THR A 117 7.32 -28.74 -11.18
N ARG A 118 6.95 -30.01 -11.05
CA ARG A 118 6.36 -30.77 -12.17
C ARG A 118 4.98 -30.24 -12.55
N GLY A 119 4.70 -30.23 -13.85
CA GLY A 119 3.45 -29.75 -14.44
C GLY A 119 3.59 -28.38 -15.09
N TYR A 120 2.59 -28.00 -15.86
CA TYR A 120 2.52 -26.75 -16.63
C TYR A 120 1.14 -26.10 -16.45
N ASP A 121 0.97 -24.89 -17.00
CA ASP A 121 -0.24 -24.05 -16.83
C ASP A 121 -0.67 -23.91 -15.36
N LYS A 122 0.30 -23.66 -14.48
CA LYS A 122 0.02 -23.50 -13.05
C LYS A 122 -0.65 -22.17 -12.82
N VAL A 123 -1.84 -22.19 -12.23
CA VAL A 123 -2.60 -20.98 -11.92
C VAL A 123 -3.13 -21.09 -10.49
N THR A 124 -2.94 -20.03 -9.71
CA THR A 124 -3.67 -19.86 -8.45
C THR A 124 -4.69 -18.73 -8.59
N THR A 125 -5.87 -18.92 -8.02
CA THR A 125 -6.97 -17.96 -8.11
C THR A 125 -7.46 -17.65 -6.70
N PHE A 126 -7.49 -16.36 -6.36
CA PHE A 126 -8.19 -15.88 -5.17
C PHE A 126 -9.61 -15.47 -5.57
N THR A 127 -10.61 -16.04 -4.93
CA THR A 127 -12.02 -15.67 -5.09
C THR A 127 -12.55 -15.12 -3.76
N LEU A 128 -13.22 -13.98 -3.81
CA LEU A 128 -13.74 -13.27 -2.64
C LEU A 128 -15.27 -13.31 -2.69
N LYS A 129 -15.90 -13.83 -1.63
CA LYS A 129 -17.36 -13.87 -1.52
C LYS A 129 -17.82 -13.25 -0.21
N PRO A 130 -18.86 -12.40 -0.22
CA PRO A 130 -19.49 -11.97 1.02
C PRO A 130 -20.00 -13.18 1.82
N SER A 131 -19.81 -13.14 3.13
CA SER A 131 -20.16 -14.24 4.03
C SER A 131 -20.59 -13.73 5.42
N GLY A 132 -21.04 -14.66 6.26
CA GLY A 132 -21.50 -14.37 7.62
C GLY A 132 -22.80 -13.58 7.70
N LYS A 133 -23.17 -13.16 8.93
CA LYS A 133 -24.41 -12.41 9.16
C LYS A 133 -24.36 -11.05 8.45
N ASN A 134 -25.39 -10.76 7.66
CA ASN A 134 -25.54 -9.51 6.89
C ASN A 134 -24.41 -9.24 5.88
N ASN A 135 -23.73 -10.28 5.36
CA ASN A 135 -22.67 -10.13 4.35
C ASN A 135 -21.52 -9.21 4.80
N ARG A 136 -21.25 -9.16 6.12
CA ARG A 136 -20.23 -8.28 6.71
C ARG A 136 -18.81 -8.87 6.68
N ASN A 137 -18.70 -10.19 6.52
CA ASN A 137 -17.44 -10.89 6.42
C ASN A 137 -17.15 -11.24 4.95
N ILE A 138 -15.91 -11.61 4.68
CA ILE A 138 -15.46 -12.10 3.38
C ILE A 138 -14.91 -13.51 3.57
N GLU A 139 -15.40 -14.46 2.77
CA GLU A 139 -14.72 -15.72 2.54
C GLU A 139 -13.70 -15.54 1.42
N ILE A 140 -12.45 -15.93 1.71
CA ILE A 140 -11.34 -15.93 0.77
C ILE A 140 -11.10 -17.38 0.38
N THR A 141 -11.35 -17.72 -0.87
CA THR A 141 -11.02 -19.03 -1.44
C THR A 141 -9.76 -18.89 -2.29
N GLN A 142 -8.76 -19.73 -2.03
CA GLN A 142 -7.58 -19.85 -2.88
C GLN A 142 -7.57 -21.20 -3.58
N ASP A 143 -7.73 -21.16 -4.89
CA ASP A 143 -7.64 -22.32 -5.77
C ASP A 143 -6.23 -22.44 -6.35
N TYR A 144 -5.80 -23.67 -6.63
CA TYR A 144 -4.59 -23.98 -7.37
C TYR A 144 -4.87 -25.07 -8.41
N ASN A 145 -4.51 -24.81 -9.66
CA ASN A 145 -4.66 -25.71 -10.78
C ASN A 145 -3.30 -26.00 -11.43
N VAL A 146 -3.06 -27.25 -11.81
CA VAL A 146 -1.86 -27.66 -12.56
C VAL A 146 -2.20 -28.77 -13.53
N LYS A 147 -1.59 -28.72 -14.73
CA LYS A 147 -1.72 -29.76 -15.76
C LYS A 147 -0.44 -30.59 -15.85
N TYR A 148 -0.60 -31.88 -16.09
CA TYR A 148 0.48 -32.84 -16.36
C TYR A 148 0.42 -33.42 -17.77
N GLY A 149 -0.76 -33.42 -18.41
CA GLY A 149 -0.93 -33.96 -19.75
C GLY A 149 -0.53 -35.44 -19.81
N PHE A 150 0.30 -35.83 -20.79
CA PHE A 150 0.82 -37.20 -20.93
C PHE A 150 2.07 -37.52 -20.10
N ASN A 151 2.58 -36.58 -19.30
CA ASN A 151 3.74 -36.82 -18.45
C ASN A 151 3.39 -37.74 -17.28
N LEU A 152 3.60 -39.05 -17.45
CA LEU A 152 3.25 -40.08 -16.45
C LEU A 152 3.94 -39.83 -15.11
N PHE A 153 5.23 -39.51 -15.10
CA PHE A 153 5.93 -39.15 -13.87
C PHE A 153 5.35 -37.90 -13.19
N GLY A 154 4.87 -36.93 -13.98
CA GLY A 154 4.14 -35.76 -13.48
C GLY A 154 2.83 -36.15 -12.79
N ARG A 155 2.05 -37.08 -13.40
CA ARG A 155 0.80 -37.58 -12.82
C ARG A 155 1.03 -38.29 -11.48
N TYR A 156 2.09 -39.08 -11.37
CA TYR A 156 2.52 -39.67 -10.09
C TYR A 156 2.93 -38.61 -9.07
N ALA A 157 3.73 -37.61 -9.47
CA ALA A 157 4.07 -36.49 -8.60
C ALA A 157 2.83 -35.73 -8.10
N GLY A 158 1.79 -35.64 -8.95
CA GLY A 158 0.50 -35.05 -8.61
C GLY A 158 -0.24 -35.71 -7.43
N LEU A 159 0.09 -36.95 -7.05
CA LEU A 159 -0.44 -37.58 -5.83
C LEU A 159 0.04 -36.89 -4.55
N TYR A 160 1.25 -36.31 -4.57
CA TYR A 160 1.84 -35.63 -3.42
C TYR A 160 1.52 -34.12 -3.39
N VAL A 161 1.04 -33.58 -4.51
CA VAL A 161 0.68 -32.16 -4.63
C VAL A 161 -0.44 -31.78 -3.67
N SER A 162 -1.46 -32.60 -3.50
CA SER A 162 -2.55 -32.30 -2.56
C SER A 162 -2.07 -32.15 -1.12
N ARG A 163 -1.08 -32.94 -0.70
CA ARG A 163 -0.48 -32.84 0.63
C ARG A 163 0.39 -31.59 0.75
N ASN A 164 1.35 -31.42 -0.16
CA ASN A 164 2.34 -30.36 -0.03
C ASN A 164 1.77 -28.99 -0.40
N VAL A 165 1.13 -28.86 -1.56
CA VAL A 165 0.54 -27.60 -2.02
C VAL A 165 -0.69 -27.24 -1.20
N GLY A 166 -1.57 -28.19 -0.89
CA GLY A 166 -2.74 -27.94 -0.04
C GLY A 166 -2.36 -27.38 1.33
N GLU A 167 -1.35 -27.98 1.99
CA GLU A 167 -0.82 -27.46 3.26
C GLU A 167 -0.22 -26.06 3.10
N HIS A 168 0.50 -25.78 2.01
CA HIS A 168 1.03 -24.44 1.72
C HIS A 168 -0.08 -23.41 1.48
N LEU A 169 -1.16 -23.76 0.79
CA LEU A 169 -2.33 -22.89 0.60
C LEU A 169 -2.96 -22.56 1.97
N LYS A 170 -3.19 -23.58 2.79
CA LYS A 170 -3.77 -23.41 4.13
C LYS A 170 -2.91 -22.52 5.03
N VAL A 171 -1.59 -22.77 5.08
CA VAL A 171 -0.65 -21.93 5.84
C VAL A 171 -0.63 -20.50 5.29
N GLY A 172 -0.62 -20.35 3.96
CA GLY A 172 -0.65 -19.04 3.30
C GLY A 172 -1.90 -18.23 3.65
N LEU A 173 -3.08 -18.86 3.59
CA LEU A 173 -4.36 -18.24 3.95
C LEU A 173 -4.44 -17.88 5.44
N LEU A 174 -3.94 -18.72 6.34
CA LEU A 174 -3.85 -18.42 7.77
C LEU A 174 -3.00 -17.17 8.02
N ARG A 175 -1.83 -17.08 7.38
CA ARG A 175 -0.96 -15.90 7.47
C ARG A 175 -1.62 -14.66 6.86
N LEU A 176 -2.26 -14.79 5.71
CA LEU A 176 -3.02 -13.72 5.07
C LEU A 176 -4.10 -13.18 6.02
N SER A 177 -4.87 -14.06 6.67
CA SER A 177 -5.89 -13.65 7.63
C SER A 177 -5.30 -12.89 8.83
N ASN A 178 -4.16 -13.34 9.37
CA ASN A 178 -3.46 -12.65 10.46
C ASN A 178 -2.97 -11.25 10.03
N ILE A 179 -2.45 -11.14 8.82
CA ILE A 179 -2.04 -9.87 8.22
C ILE A 179 -3.23 -8.92 8.08
N LEU A 180 -4.33 -9.41 7.52
CA LEU A 180 -5.56 -8.64 7.35
C LEU A 180 -6.10 -8.16 8.70
N ALA A 181 -5.95 -8.96 9.77
CA ALA A 181 -6.36 -8.57 11.12
C ALA A 181 -5.60 -7.35 11.68
N SER A 182 -4.41 -7.04 11.18
CA SER A 182 -3.64 -5.85 11.57
C SER A 182 -4.11 -4.56 10.86
N VAL A 183 -4.84 -4.68 9.75
CA VAL A 183 -5.30 -3.53 8.96
C VAL A 183 -6.54 -2.91 9.61
N PRO A 184 -6.60 -1.58 9.85
CA PRO A 184 -7.83 -0.93 10.29
C PRO A 184 -9.02 -1.29 9.38
N ASN A 185 -10.17 -1.64 9.97
CA ASN A 185 -11.33 -2.14 9.22
C ASN A 185 -12.15 -1.00 8.57
N VAL A 186 -11.49 -0.18 7.76
CA VAL A 186 -12.07 1.00 7.10
C VAL A 186 -12.00 0.78 5.59
N ASP A 187 -13.13 0.99 4.92
CA ASP A 187 -13.16 0.99 3.45
C ASP A 187 -12.67 2.35 2.95
N TYR A 188 -11.39 2.42 2.58
CA TYR A 188 -10.77 3.63 2.04
C TYR A 188 -11.16 3.90 0.58
N ARG A 189 -12.06 3.09 0.00
CA ARG A 189 -12.76 3.38 -1.26
C ARG A 189 -14.25 3.65 -1.05
N ALA A 190 -14.66 3.95 0.18
CA ALA A 190 -16.04 4.34 0.45
C ALA A 190 -16.39 5.63 -0.30
N GLU A 191 -17.55 5.60 -0.93
CA GLU A 191 -18.15 6.74 -1.61
C GLU A 191 -19.24 7.36 -0.74
N MET A 192 -19.35 8.68 -0.80
CA MET A 192 -20.45 9.46 -0.23
C MET A 192 -21.00 10.33 -1.36
N ASP A 193 -22.30 10.25 -1.62
CA ASP A 193 -22.97 10.95 -2.73
C ASP A 193 -22.31 10.71 -4.10
N GLY A 194 -21.90 9.45 -4.35
CA GLY A 194 -21.27 9.02 -5.60
C GLY A 194 -19.81 9.46 -5.79
N ASN A 195 -19.20 10.08 -4.77
CA ASN A 195 -17.80 10.52 -4.81
C ASN A 195 -16.96 9.82 -3.74
N LEU A 196 -15.73 9.46 -4.08
CA LEU A 196 -14.78 8.92 -3.11
C LEU A 196 -14.56 9.92 -1.97
N THR A 197 -14.73 9.46 -0.74
CA THR A 197 -14.49 10.27 0.46
C THR A 197 -13.04 10.68 0.57
N VAL A 198 -12.11 9.80 0.18
CA VAL A 198 -10.67 10.07 0.17
C VAL A 198 -10.11 9.74 -1.21
N THR A 199 -9.30 10.65 -1.76
CA THR A 199 -8.77 10.55 -3.12
C THR A 199 -7.24 10.65 -3.11
N ASN A 200 -6.60 10.41 -4.27
CA ASN A 200 -5.16 10.59 -4.47
C ASN A 200 -4.26 9.83 -3.48
N LEU A 201 -4.70 8.63 -3.05
CA LEU A 201 -3.94 7.72 -2.21
C LEU A 201 -2.63 7.31 -2.90
N ARG A 202 -1.50 7.73 -2.35
CA ARG A 202 -0.16 7.44 -2.90
C ARG A 202 0.92 7.57 -1.84
N ILE A 203 2.12 7.07 -2.14
CA ILE A 203 3.30 7.41 -1.36
C ILE A 203 3.97 8.64 -1.98
N VAL A 204 4.42 9.55 -1.14
CA VAL A 204 5.17 10.75 -1.53
C VAL A 204 6.46 10.86 -0.72
N ASP A 205 7.47 11.46 -1.31
CA ASP A 205 8.66 11.91 -0.60
C ASP A 205 8.39 13.31 -0.04
N VAL A 206 8.48 13.43 1.29
CA VAL A 206 8.40 14.71 2.00
C VAL A 206 9.84 15.16 2.26
N PRO A 207 10.26 16.33 1.74
CA PRO A 207 11.62 16.81 1.94
C PRO A 207 11.87 17.22 3.40
N ALA A 208 13.11 17.58 3.71
CA ALA A 208 13.41 18.26 4.96
C ALA A 208 12.67 19.60 5.00
N GLU A 209 12.14 19.98 6.18
CA GLU A 209 11.39 21.22 6.34
C GLU A 209 11.77 21.94 7.63
N ASN A 210 11.57 23.24 7.62
CA ASN A 210 11.67 24.10 8.79
C ASN A 210 10.26 24.43 9.27
N LEU A 211 9.95 24.08 10.51
CA LEU A 211 8.61 24.16 11.08
C LEU A 211 8.63 25.05 12.32
N LEU A 212 7.61 25.89 12.47
CA LEU A 212 7.24 26.50 13.74
C LEU A 212 6.00 25.79 14.28
N VAL A 213 6.09 25.33 15.52
CA VAL A 213 5.12 24.42 16.15
C VAL A 213 4.62 25.05 17.44
N VAL A 214 3.31 25.08 17.64
CA VAL A 214 2.68 25.38 18.92
C VAL A 214 1.81 24.19 19.32
N ASN A 215 2.04 23.65 20.52
CA ASN A 215 1.14 22.65 21.07
C ASN A 215 -0.12 23.35 21.60
N ALA A 216 -1.29 23.04 21.05
CA ALA A 216 -2.54 23.67 21.45
C ALA A 216 -3.07 23.14 22.79
N GLY A 217 -2.49 22.06 23.32
CA GLY A 217 -3.03 21.35 24.47
C GLY A 217 -4.29 20.57 24.12
N ASN A 218 -5.16 20.38 25.11
CA ASN A 218 -6.37 19.57 24.99
C ASN A 218 -7.62 20.45 24.96
N ILE A 219 -8.17 20.66 23.76
CA ILE A 219 -9.22 21.66 23.49
C ILE A 219 -10.60 21.01 23.48
N ASP A 220 -11.64 21.70 23.95
CA ASP A 220 -13.02 21.23 23.79
C ASP A 220 -13.39 21.07 22.32
N ARG A 221 -14.06 19.96 21.99
CA ARG A 221 -14.39 19.59 20.62
C ARG A 221 -15.63 20.34 20.08
N GLN A 222 -15.67 21.64 20.31
CA GLN A 222 -16.64 22.57 19.74
C GLN A 222 -15.97 23.35 18.61
N ASN A 223 -16.70 23.56 17.51
CA ASN A 223 -16.15 24.17 16.30
C ASN A 223 -15.47 25.52 16.59
N ASP A 224 -16.17 26.41 17.29
CA ASP A 224 -15.66 27.76 17.60
C ASP A 224 -14.45 27.71 18.54
N THR A 225 -14.45 26.80 19.52
CA THR A 225 -13.34 26.65 20.46
C THR A 225 -12.08 26.14 19.76
N ILE A 226 -12.20 25.14 18.88
CA ILE A 226 -11.07 24.65 18.08
C ILE A 226 -10.59 25.75 17.13
N LYS A 227 -11.52 26.40 16.43
CA LYS A 227 -11.21 27.47 15.48
C LYS A 227 -10.44 28.62 16.15
N LYS A 228 -10.91 29.06 17.33
CA LYS A 228 -10.25 30.08 18.13
C LYS A 228 -8.86 29.64 18.56
N SER A 229 -8.72 28.43 19.10
CA SER A 229 -7.42 27.89 19.51
C SER A 229 -6.41 27.85 18.35
N ILE A 230 -6.83 27.44 17.15
CA ILE A 230 -5.97 27.46 15.97
C ILE A 230 -5.53 28.89 15.64
N LYS A 231 -6.46 29.85 15.59
CA LYS A 231 -6.15 31.25 15.25
C LYS A 231 -5.23 31.91 16.27
N ASP A 232 -5.49 31.73 17.56
CA ASP A 232 -4.64 32.26 18.63
C ASP A 232 -3.19 31.73 18.51
N ASN A 233 -3.03 30.43 18.21
CA ASN A 233 -1.72 29.82 18.01
C ASN A 233 -1.04 30.28 16.71
N GLN A 234 -1.81 30.56 15.65
CA GLN A 234 -1.29 31.16 14.42
C GLN A 234 -0.73 32.56 14.66
N GLU A 235 -1.33 33.36 15.55
CA GLU A 235 -0.80 34.68 15.90
C GLU A 235 0.56 34.59 16.58
N TRP A 236 0.74 33.64 17.50
CA TRP A 236 2.04 33.39 18.13
C TRP A 236 3.11 33.02 17.11
N ILE A 237 2.78 32.10 16.20
CA ILE A 237 3.66 31.69 15.10
C ILE A 237 3.99 32.91 14.23
N LYS A 238 2.99 33.72 13.84
CA LYS A 238 3.18 34.90 13.01
C LYS A 238 4.14 35.91 13.65
N ARG A 239 4.01 36.18 14.96
CA ARG A 239 4.93 37.07 15.70
C ARG A 239 6.37 36.57 15.63
N VAL A 240 6.59 35.27 15.82
CA VAL A 240 7.93 34.66 15.70
C VAL A 240 8.44 34.75 14.27
N MET A 241 7.60 34.50 13.27
CA MET A 241 7.99 34.63 11.87
C MET A 241 8.41 36.05 11.51
N ASP A 242 7.59 37.04 11.87
CA ASP A 242 7.84 38.46 11.59
C ASP A 242 9.15 38.93 12.24
N ALA A 243 9.38 38.55 13.50
CA ALA A 243 10.61 38.88 14.23
C ALA A 243 11.89 38.25 13.63
N ASN A 244 11.76 37.19 12.83
CA ASN A 244 12.88 36.44 12.25
C ASN A 244 13.00 36.59 10.72
N GLY A 245 12.19 37.46 10.09
CA GLY A 245 12.20 37.63 8.64
C GLY A 245 11.80 36.35 7.89
N LEU A 246 10.87 35.57 8.45
CA LEU A 246 10.40 34.31 7.87
C LEU A 246 9.05 34.49 7.17
N GLU A 247 8.78 33.65 6.18
CA GLU A 247 7.50 33.57 5.48
C GLU A 247 7.00 32.12 5.41
N PRO A 248 5.68 31.90 5.26
CA PRO A 248 5.13 30.56 5.06
C PRO A 248 5.70 29.92 3.80
N SER A 249 6.15 28.67 3.89
CA SER A 249 6.56 27.89 2.71
C SER A 249 5.47 26.94 2.20
N ALA A 250 4.44 26.68 3.01
CA ALA A 250 3.28 25.85 2.69
C ALA A 250 2.08 26.25 3.58
N PRO A 251 0.85 25.73 3.33
CA PRO A 251 -0.30 25.99 4.19
C PRO A 251 -0.07 25.55 5.64
N ILE A 252 -0.90 26.07 6.55
CA ILE A 252 -0.89 25.65 7.95
C ILE A 252 -1.20 24.16 8.05
N ARG A 253 -0.53 23.50 8.99
CA ARG A 253 -0.69 22.09 9.28
C ARG A 253 -1.27 21.90 10.67
N ILE A 254 -2.14 20.91 10.80
CA ILE A 254 -2.59 20.43 12.10
C ILE A 254 -2.00 19.03 12.28
N VAL A 255 -1.30 18.81 13.40
CA VAL A 255 -0.76 17.49 13.76
C VAL A 255 -1.64 16.93 14.86
N THR A 256 -2.47 15.94 14.51
CA THR A 256 -3.39 15.34 15.48
C THR A 256 -2.63 14.47 16.47
N THR A 257 -2.86 14.68 17.76
CA THR A 257 -2.38 13.80 18.83
C THR A 257 -3.47 12.84 19.27
N ASP A 258 -4.66 13.38 19.56
CA ASP A 258 -5.83 12.58 19.95
C ASP A 258 -7.12 13.31 19.57
N PHE A 259 -8.10 12.61 19.00
CA PHE A 259 -9.39 13.17 18.58
C PHE A 259 -10.53 12.44 19.31
N ALA A 260 -10.58 12.64 20.61
CA ALA A 260 -11.56 12.01 21.50
C ALA A 260 -12.99 12.57 21.29
N GLN A 261 -13.95 11.99 22.02
CA GLN A 261 -15.36 12.37 21.91
C GLN A 261 -15.62 13.81 22.35
N GLN A 262 -14.99 14.27 23.43
CA GLN A 262 -15.20 15.61 24.01
C GLN A 262 -14.03 16.55 23.80
N LYS A 263 -12.83 16.00 23.58
CA LYS A 263 -11.59 16.77 23.55
C LYS A 263 -10.79 16.47 22.28
N TYR A 264 -10.04 17.47 21.83
CA TYR A 264 -9.15 17.38 20.68
C TYR A 264 -7.77 17.92 21.07
N ALA A 265 -6.76 17.06 21.02
CA ALA A 265 -5.38 17.41 21.25
C ALA A 265 -4.60 17.45 19.94
N PHE A 266 -3.97 18.59 19.64
CA PHE A 266 -3.26 18.81 18.38
C PHE A 266 -2.14 19.86 18.51
N ASP A 267 -1.23 19.84 17.55
CA ASP A 267 -0.27 20.92 17.34
C ASP A 267 -0.68 21.76 16.12
N VAL A 268 -0.48 23.07 16.21
CA VAL A 268 -0.58 24.01 15.09
C VAL A 268 0.82 24.23 14.54
N VAL A 269 1.02 23.94 13.26
CA VAL A 269 2.35 23.89 12.65
C VAL A 269 2.39 24.69 11.36
N GLN A 270 3.33 25.61 11.25
CA GLN A 270 3.58 26.38 10.04
C GLN A 270 4.93 26.02 9.45
N PRO A 271 4.98 25.43 8.25
CA PRO A 271 6.21 25.34 7.46
C PRO A 271 6.66 26.74 7.05
N VAL A 272 7.95 27.02 7.21
CA VAL A 272 8.54 28.34 7.00
C VAL A 272 9.83 28.29 6.19
N ARG A 273 10.15 29.41 5.56
CA ARG A 273 11.46 29.69 4.93
C ARG A 273 11.85 31.14 5.20
N LYS A 274 13.11 31.51 4.90
CA LYS A 274 13.50 32.92 4.92
C LYS A 274 12.73 33.69 3.85
N LYS A 275 12.34 34.93 4.15
CA LYS A 275 11.85 35.86 3.13
C LYS A 275 12.92 36.02 2.07
N VAL A 276 12.52 35.89 0.82
CA VAL A 276 13.36 36.26 -0.32
C VAL A 276 13.07 37.73 -0.57
N ASP A 277 14.05 38.60 -0.42
CA ASP A 277 13.91 40.01 -0.78
C ASP A 277 13.75 40.12 -2.30
N SER A 278 12.51 40.09 -2.78
CA SER A 278 12.21 40.49 -4.15
C SER A 278 12.39 42.00 -4.24
N LYS A 279 13.61 42.45 -4.59
CA LYS A 279 13.77 43.76 -5.23
C LYS A 279 12.85 43.78 -6.46
N PRO A 280 12.02 44.83 -6.65
CA PRO A 280 11.20 44.95 -7.85
C PRO A 280 12.11 45.27 -9.04
N GLY A 281 12.57 44.22 -9.73
CA GLY A 281 13.26 44.29 -11.00
C GLY A 281 12.38 43.64 -12.05
N GLU A 282 11.88 44.45 -12.97
CA GLU A 282 11.09 44.06 -14.13
C GLU A 282 11.61 42.77 -14.79
N THR A 283 10.74 41.78 -14.95
CA THR A 283 10.80 40.96 -16.17
C THR A 283 9.52 41.23 -16.94
N LYS A 284 9.51 42.37 -17.63
CA LYS A 284 8.63 42.58 -18.77
C LYS A 284 8.89 41.40 -19.71
N SER A 285 7.87 40.59 -19.89
CA SER A 285 7.82 39.61 -20.97
C SER A 285 7.90 40.40 -22.28
N LYS A 286 9.10 40.49 -22.86
CA LYS A 286 9.26 40.93 -24.25
C LYS A 286 8.77 39.79 -25.12
N THR A 287 7.57 39.97 -25.64
CA THR A 287 7.09 39.33 -26.85
C THR A 287 8.10 39.63 -27.94
N ASP A 288 8.84 38.62 -28.40
CA ASP A 288 9.48 38.69 -29.70
C ASP A 288 9.07 37.45 -30.50
N SER A 289 8.21 37.73 -31.47
CA SER A 289 7.65 36.79 -32.42
C SER A 289 8.75 36.32 -33.35
N LYS A 290 9.13 35.05 -33.28
CA LYS A 290 9.66 34.36 -34.45
C LYS A 290 9.13 32.94 -34.56
N GLU A 291 8.22 32.84 -35.50
CA GLU A 291 7.55 31.69 -36.07
C GLU A 291 8.56 30.63 -36.55
N LYS A 292 8.46 29.40 -36.00
CA LYS A 292 8.80 28.15 -36.71
C LYS A 292 7.92 27.01 -36.19
N LYS A 293 7.10 26.48 -37.09
CA LYS A 293 6.15 25.35 -36.97
C LYS A 293 6.89 24.00 -37.18
N PRO A 294 6.28 22.83 -36.92
CA PRO A 294 6.35 22.11 -35.65
C PRO A 294 7.00 20.71 -35.77
N GLN A 295 7.66 20.24 -34.71
CA GLN A 295 7.95 18.81 -34.55
C GLN A 295 7.25 18.28 -33.30
N LYS A 296 6.38 17.30 -33.54
CA LYS A 296 5.66 16.52 -32.53
C LYS A 296 6.68 15.85 -31.62
N ASN A 297 6.66 16.21 -30.34
CA ASN A 297 7.02 15.29 -29.27
C ASN A 297 5.93 15.31 -28.21
N VAL A 298 5.53 14.11 -27.85
CA VAL A 298 4.42 13.75 -26.97
C VAL A 298 4.64 14.38 -25.61
N VAL A 299 3.70 15.24 -25.20
CA VAL A 299 3.64 15.77 -23.83
C VAL A 299 3.20 14.65 -22.92
N ASP A 300 4.13 14.20 -22.09
CA ASP A 300 3.87 13.40 -20.90
C ASP A 300 2.92 14.17 -19.98
N LYS A 301 1.74 13.61 -19.72
CA LYS A 301 0.61 14.29 -19.05
C LYS A 301 0.62 14.12 -17.53
N ASP A 302 1.71 13.68 -16.92
CA ASP A 302 1.80 13.45 -15.46
C ASP A 302 2.62 14.49 -14.70
N LYS A 303 2.36 15.78 -14.95
CA LYS A 303 2.73 16.86 -14.00
C LYS A 303 1.53 17.73 -13.69
N VAL A 304 0.62 17.17 -12.89
CA VAL A 304 -0.36 17.97 -12.15
C VAL A 304 0.35 18.62 -10.96
N VAL A 305 0.15 19.93 -10.85
CA VAL A 305 0.79 20.84 -9.90
C VAL A 305 0.41 20.45 -8.46
N HIS A 306 1.31 19.75 -7.75
CA HIS A 306 1.22 19.65 -6.28
C HIS A 306 1.55 21.02 -5.68
N ALA A 307 0.87 21.39 -4.59
CA ALA A 307 1.34 22.48 -3.74
C ALA A 307 2.73 22.09 -3.22
N ALA A 308 3.77 22.54 -3.93
CA ALA A 308 5.13 22.06 -3.77
C ALA A 308 5.60 22.35 -2.35
N THR A 309 5.81 21.28 -1.58
CA THR A 309 6.55 21.35 -0.32
C THR A 309 7.96 21.83 -0.67
N VAL A 310 8.32 23.05 -0.26
CA VAL A 310 9.64 23.59 -0.55
C VAL A 310 10.64 22.97 0.39
N SER A 311 11.66 22.30 -0.16
CA SER A 311 12.77 21.73 0.63
C SER A 311 13.47 22.81 1.43
N ALA A 312 13.82 22.50 2.67
CA ALA A 312 14.71 23.33 3.47
C ALA A 312 16.17 23.07 3.08
N ASP A 313 16.93 24.12 2.78
CA ASP A 313 18.38 24.08 2.52
C ASP A 313 19.22 23.88 3.82
N GLY A 314 18.59 23.36 4.88
CA GLY A 314 19.18 23.19 6.22
C GLY A 314 18.41 23.89 7.33
N THR A 315 19.02 23.93 8.52
CA THR A 315 18.42 24.52 9.72
C THR A 315 18.42 26.04 9.69
N LEU A 316 17.40 26.66 10.29
CA LEU A 316 17.31 28.11 10.48
C LEU A 316 17.72 28.50 11.89
N LYS A 317 18.39 29.65 12.03
CA LYS A 317 18.53 30.32 13.32
C LYS A 317 17.24 31.11 13.57
N VAL A 318 16.48 30.70 14.59
CA VAL A 318 15.20 31.31 14.95
C VAL A 318 15.28 31.80 16.40
N ALA A 319 15.15 33.11 16.60
CA ALA A 319 15.02 33.74 17.92
C ALA A 319 13.56 33.64 18.39
N ILE A 320 13.34 33.01 19.54
CA ILE A 320 12.02 32.84 20.15
C ILE A 320 12.04 33.54 21.51
N SER A 321 11.15 34.51 21.70
CA SER A 321 11.06 35.27 22.95
C SER A 321 10.74 34.35 24.13
N ALA A 322 11.34 34.63 25.29
CA ALA A 322 11.04 33.91 26.53
C ALA A 322 9.54 33.94 26.81
N GLY A 323 8.95 32.76 27.07
CA GLY A 323 7.51 32.59 27.33
C GLY A 323 6.63 32.42 26.09
N ALA A 324 7.15 32.58 24.86
CA ALA A 324 6.39 32.25 23.66
C ALA A 324 6.20 30.73 23.55
N PRO A 325 4.99 30.22 23.25
CA PRO A 325 4.70 28.79 23.20
C PRO A 325 5.20 28.11 21.91
N VAL A 326 5.95 28.84 21.07
CA VAL A 326 6.42 28.39 19.75
C VAL A 326 7.73 27.61 19.90
N LYS A 327 7.84 26.50 19.18
CA LYS A 327 9.06 25.70 19.04
C LYS A 327 9.48 25.65 17.58
N TYR A 328 10.78 25.76 17.33
CA TYR A 328 11.35 25.49 16.03
C TYR A 328 11.71 24.01 15.89
N VAL A 329 11.36 23.39 14.77
CA VAL A 329 11.66 21.99 14.46
C VAL A 329 12.19 21.91 13.03
N HIS A 330 13.31 21.20 12.85
CA HIS A 330 13.82 20.82 11.53
C HIS A 330 13.55 19.33 11.30
N THR A 331 12.77 18.99 10.28
CA THR A 331 12.45 17.60 9.96
C THR A 331 13.47 17.01 8.99
N LYS A 332 13.74 15.72 9.11
CA LYS A 332 14.49 14.96 8.10
C LYS A 332 13.57 14.62 6.91
N PRO A 333 14.12 14.44 5.70
CA PRO A 333 13.36 13.87 4.60
C PRO A 333 12.81 12.50 4.98
N ARG A 334 11.59 12.20 4.54
CA ARG A 334 10.91 10.94 4.84
C ARG A 334 9.87 10.61 3.79
N ARG A 335 9.52 9.32 3.68
CA ARG A 335 8.35 8.89 2.91
C ARG A 335 7.09 9.04 3.75
N ALA A 336 6.00 9.40 3.09
CA ALA A 336 4.67 9.45 3.70
C ALA A 336 3.61 8.86 2.78
N ALA A 337 2.67 8.12 3.35
CA ALA A 337 1.38 7.92 2.73
C ALA A 337 0.64 9.26 2.68
N SER A 338 0.04 9.58 1.54
CA SER A 338 -0.71 10.81 1.33
C SER A 338 -2.04 10.56 0.65
N ALA A 339 -3.00 11.43 0.94
CA ALA A 339 -4.35 11.43 0.40
C ALA A 339 -4.89 12.87 0.37
N SER A 340 -5.92 13.11 -0.43
CA SER A 340 -6.70 14.34 -0.42
C SER A 340 -8.10 14.08 0.13
N TYR A 341 -8.58 15.02 0.96
CA TYR A 341 -9.93 15.03 1.52
C TYR A 341 -10.55 16.42 1.32
N THR A 342 -11.85 16.44 0.98
CA THR A 342 -12.64 17.67 0.90
C THR A 342 -13.89 17.49 1.76
N GLY A 343 -14.18 18.45 2.63
CA GLY A 343 -15.31 18.42 3.54
C GLY A 343 -15.05 19.12 4.88
N HIS A 344 -15.97 18.94 5.82
CA HIS A 344 -15.84 19.49 7.17
C HIS A 344 -14.72 18.77 7.96
N MET A 345 -13.94 19.51 8.76
CA MET A 345 -12.79 18.98 9.53
C MET A 345 -13.15 17.82 10.47
N ALA A 346 -14.41 17.72 10.90
CA ALA A 346 -14.91 16.61 11.71
C ALA A 346 -14.78 15.24 11.02
N GLY A 347 -14.69 15.19 9.68
CA GLY A 347 -14.46 13.97 8.90
C GLY A 347 -12.98 13.57 8.80
N LEU A 348 -12.03 14.41 9.25
CA LEU A 348 -10.60 14.14 9.11
C LEU A 348 -10.15 12.89 9.86
N ASP A 349 -10.80 12.52 10.98
CA ASP A 349 -10.46 11.29 11.67
C ASP A 349 -10.77 10.04 10.84
N ALA A 350 -11.93 10.02 10.18
CA ALA A 350 -12.29 8.97 9.25
C ALA A 350 -11.32 8.93 8.05
N ALA A 351 -10.97 10.11 7.50
CA ALA A 351 -10.02 10.21 6.39
C ALA A 351 -8.61 9.74 6.77
N ARG A 352 -8.12 10.08 7.97
CA ARG A 352 -6.85 9.57 8.52
C ARG A 352 -6.87 8.06 8.66
N ASN A 353 -7.95 7.50 9.19
CA ASN A 353 -8.10 6.06 9.35
C ASN A 353 -8.19 5.34 8.00
N ALA A 354 -8.83 5.94 6.99
CA ALA A 354 -8.83 5.43 5.62
C ALA A 354 -7.41 5.44 5.00
N LEU A 355 -6.67 6.54 5.14
CA LEU A 355 -5.26 6.62 4.69
C LEU A 355 -4.40 5.55 5.36
N ARG A 356 -4.55 5.35 6.67
CA ARG A 356 -3.84 4.32 7.42
C ARG A 356 -4.20 2.92 6.93
N ALA A 357 -5.49 2.64 6.74
CA ALA A 357 -5.96 1.36 6.22
C ALA A 357 -5.36 1.06 4.84
N TRP A 358 -5.36 2.03 3.94
CA TRP A 358 -4.74 1.91 2.63
C TRP A 358 -3.22 1.65 2.71
N ALA A 359 -2.49 2.42 3.54
CA ALA A 359 -1.05 2.28 3.68
C ALA A 359 -0.65 0.89 4.18
N VAL A 360 -1.31 0.40 5.24
CA VAL A 360 -1.05 -0.93 5.82
C VAL A 360 -1.47 -2.05 4.86
N THR A 361 -2.57 -1.87 4.13
CA THR A 361 -2.99 -2.81 3.06
C THR A 361 -1.92 -2.89 1.97
N SER A 362 -1.35 -1.74 1.61
CA SER A 362 -0.30 -1.63 0.60
C SER A 362 1.07 -2.13 1.08
N GLY A 363 1.19 -2.60 2.33
CA GLY A 363 2.43 -3.18 2.87
C GLY A 363 3.37 -2.20 3.54
N TYR A 364 2.90 -0.99 3.85
CA TYR A 364 3.68 0.01 4.58
C TYR A 364 3.40 -0.02 6.08
N GLU A 365 4.43 0.21 6.87
CA GLU A 365 4.28 0.45 8.30
C GLU A 365 4.08 1.95 8.53
N VAL A 366 2.95 2.35 9.13
CA VAL A 366 2.74 3.75 9.51
C VAL A 366 3.47 4.09 10.81
N ILE A 367 4.16 5.21 10.82
CA ILE A 367 4.94 5.71 11.95
C ILE A 367 4.61 7.18 12.22
N ASP A 368 4.99 7.66 13.40
CA ASP A 368 4.73 9.02 13.88
C ASP A 368 3.22 9.40 13.91
N ARG A 369 2.96 10.66 14.25
CA ARG A 369 1.62 11.26 14.21
C ARG A 369 1.25 11.68 12.78
N PRO A 370 0.01 11.47 12.34
CA PRO A 370 -0.48 12.02 11.08
C PRO A 370 -0.61 13.53 11.18
N TYR A 371 -0.59 14.19 10.03
CA TYR A 371 -0.91 15.61 9.94
C TYR A 371 -1.69 15.92 8.67
N GLU A 372 -2.43 17.02 8.71
CA GLU A 372 -3.16 17.54 7.57
C GLU A 372 -2.68 18.95 7.22
N SER A 373 -2.48 19.21 5.93
CA SER A 373 -2.23 20.54 5.38
C SER A 373 -3.56 21.19 4.98
N TRP A 374 -3.93 22.30 5.61
CA TRP A 374 -5.23 22.96 5.45
C TRP A 374 -5.18 23.98 4.31
N LYS A 375 -5.40 23.52 3.07
CA LYS A 375 -5.24 24.33 1.84
C LYS A 375 -6.24 25.49 1.74
N GLY A 376 -7.47 25.27 2.20
CA GLY A 376 -8.53 26.28 2.20
C GLY A 376 -8.44 27.30 3.34
N GLY A 377 -7.45 27.16 4.23
CA GLY A 377 -7.35 27.93 5.47
C GLY A 377 -8.32 27.48 6.56
N VAL A 378 -8.20 28.09 7.74
CA VAL A 378 -8.94 27.69 8.95
C VAL A 378 -10.43 27.97 8.82
N ASP A 379 -10.84 29.06 8.18
CA ASP A 379 -12.25 29.43 8.10
C ASP A 379 -13.09 28.44 7.27
N LYS A 380 -12.57 27.99 6.12
CA LYS A 380 -13.26 27.01 5.26
C LYS A 380 -13.29 25.60 5.84
N ALA A 381 -12.38 25.28 6.75
CA ALA A 381 -12.28 23.94 7.32
C ALA A 381 -13.50 23.52 8.16
N PHE A 382 -14.29 24.48 8.63
CA PHE A 382 -15.52 24.26 9.38
C PHE A 382 -16.77 24.30 8.47
N THR A 383 -16.59 24.13 7.16
CA THR A 383 -17.67 23.99 6.16
C THR A 383 -17.38 22.79 5.26
N GLN A 384 -18.30 22.46 4.35
CA GLN A 384 -18.09 21.40 3.36
C GLN A 384 -17.06 21.78 2.28
N GLU A 385 -16.60 23.02 2.25
CA GLU A 385 -15.58 23.50 1.31
C GLU A 385 -14.15 23.35 1.84
N GLY A 386 -13.98 22.80 3.05
CA GLY A 386 -12.67 22.49 3.61
C GLY A 386 -11.88 21.57 2.67
N SER A 387 -10.59 21.82 2.49
CA SER A 387 -9.74 21.02 1.61
C SER A 387 -8.39 20.76 2.26
N TYR A 388 -7.99 19.49 2.27
CA TYR A 388 -6.85 19.00 3.03
C TYR A 388 -6.05 18.01 2.21
N ASP A 389 -4.73 18.07 2.39
CA ASP A 389 -3.85 16.95 2.06
C ASP A 389 -3.37 16.30 3.35
N LEU A 390 -3.64 15.01 3.47
CA LEU A 390 -3.28 14.19 4.61
C LEU A 390 -1.91 13.56 4.36
N TYR A 391 -1.17 13.39 5.43
CA TYR A 391 0.14 12.75 5.42
C TYR A 391 0.32 11.88 6.66
N TRP A 392 0.82 10.67 6.47
CA TRP A 392 1.24 9.78 7.55
C TRP A 392 2.59 9.18 7.17
N ALA A 393 3.62 9.36 8.01
CA ALA A 393 4.93 8.81 7.69
C ALA A 393 4.89 7.29 7.61
N VAL A 394 5.70 6.73 6.69
CA VAL A 394 5.76 5.29 6.46
C VAL A 394 7.20 4.78 6.38
N LYS A 395 7.37 3.50 6.70
CA LYS A 395 8.60 2.72 6.46
C LYS A 395 8.34 1.55 5.51
#